data_AF-A0A1G1V7K3-F1
#
_entry.id   AF-A0A1G1V7K3-F1
#
_cell.length_a   1.000
_cell.length_b   1.000
_cell.length_c   1.000
_cell.angle_alpha   90.00
_cell.angle_beta   90.00
_cell.angle_gamma   90.00
#
_symmetry.space_group_name_H-M   'P 1'
#
loop_
_entity.id
_entity.type
_entity.pdbx_description
1 polymer ?
#
loop_
_entity_poly.entity_id
_entity_poly.type
_entity_poly.pdbx_seq_one_letter_code
_entity_poly.pdbx_strand_id
1 'polypeptide(L)'
;MSKIFYDHLIILEEVEIELDNLQLDKDERRELEHLIEETIHHRVLGKILTKLPKPHHEEFLKKFASAPHDPSLIHYLNHKIKESVEKHIAKEIESLKKELLTELKGQKK
;
A
#
# COMPACT_ATOMS: atom_id res chain seq x y z
N MET A 1 -3.05 0.85 -10.94
CA MET A 1 -1.88 0.09 -10.48
C MET A 1 -0.61 0.67 -11.07
N SER A 2 -0.14 1.79 -10.51
CA SER A 2 1.23 2.25 -10.80
C SER A 2 2.20 1.25 -10.20
N LYS A 3 3.06 0.63 -11.02
CA LYS A 3 4.12 -0.26 -10.49
C LYS A 3 4.98 0.53 -9.52
N ILE A 4 4.95 0.13 -8.26
CA ILE A 4 5.70 0.74 -7.16
C ILE A 4 6.55 -0.32 -6.47
N PHE A 5 7.56 0.12 -5.72
CA PHE A 5 8.53 -0.80 -5.12
C PHE A 5 7.88 -1.86 -4.20
N TYR A 6 6.70 -1.59 -3.63
CA TYR A 6 5.94 -2.50 -2.76
C TYR A 6 4.71 -3.13 -3.42
N ASP A 7 4.54 -2.98 -4.74
CA ASP A 7 3.43 -3.57 -5.50
C ASP A 7 3.33 -5.09 -5.26
N HIS A 8 4.48 -5.77 -5.24
CA HIS A 8 4.57 -7.21 -4.95
C HIS A 8 4.17 -7.61 -3.52
N LEU A 9 4.09 -6.66 -2.59
CA LEU A 9 3.64 -6.89 -1.20
C LEU A 9 2.11 -6.72 -1.08
N ILE A 10 1.46 -6.14 -2.09
CA ILE A 10 0.03 -5.91 -2.11
C ILE A 10 -0.67 -7.20 -2.57
N ILE A 11 -1.18 -7.97 -1.62
CA ILE A 11 -1.96 -9.20 -1.90
C ILE A 11 -3.44 -8.92 -1.61
N LEU A 12 -4.14 -8.39 -2.62
CA LEU A 12 -5.56 -8.01 -2.54
C LEU A 12 -6.53 -9.07 -3.09
N GLU A 13 -6.08 -10.30 -3.36
CA GLU A 13 -6.94 -11.38 -3.89
C GLU A 13 -8.29 -11.50 -3.15
N GLU A 14 -8.30 -11.51 -1.81
CA GLU A 14 -9.56 -11.59 -1.06
C GLU A 14 -10.46 -10.37 -1.24
N VAL A 15 -9.89 -9.18 -1.43
CA VAL A 15 -10.65 -7.94 -1.67
C VAL A 15 -11.23 -7.97 -3.07
N GLU A 16 -10.48 -8.43 -4.07
CA GLU A 16 -11.00 -8.63 -5.43
C GLU A 16 -12.17 -9.63 -5.45
N ILE A 17 -12.07 -10.74 -4.71
CA ILE A 17 -13.17 -11.70 -4.56
C ILE A 17 -14.40 -11.04 -3.95
N GLU A 18 -14.24 -10.24 -2.89
CA GLU A 18 -15.37 -9.55 -2.27
C GLU A 18 -15.95 -8.44 -3.17
N LEU A 19 -15.11 -7.72 -3.93
CA LEU A 19 -15.55 -6.74 -4.92
C LEU A 19 -16.36 -7.41 -6.05
N ASP A 20 -15.93 -8.58 -6.51
CA ASP A 20 -16.66 -9.38 -7.50
C ASP A 20 -18.02 -9.85 -6.95
N ASN A 21 -18.05 -10.27 -5.68
CA ASN A 21 -19.27 -10.65 -4.98
C ASN A 21 -20.30 -9.51 -4.84
N LEU A 22 -19.84 -8.25 -4.85
CA LEU A 22 -20.71 -7.08 -4.75
C LEU A 22 -21.41 -6.74 -6.08
N GLN A 23 -21.10 -7.44 -7.19
CA GLN A 23 -21.67 -7.20 -8.52
C GLN A 23 -21.64 -5.71 -8.93
N LEU A 24 -20.56 -5.02 -8.55
CA LEU A 24 -20.36 -3.60 -8.85
C LEU A 24 -20.18 -3.38 -10.35
N ASP A 25 -20.61 -2.21 -10.84
CA ASP A 25 -20.39 -1.85 -12.23
C ASP A 25 -18.89 -1.61 -12.50
N LYS A 26 -18.49 -1.61 -13.78
CA LYS A 26 -17.06 -1.48 -14.14
C LYS A 26 -16.46 -0.17 -13.64
N ASP A 27 -17.22 0.90 -13.69
CA ASP A 27 -16.81 2.21 -13.19
C ASP A 27 -16.71 2.22 -11.66
N GLU A 28 -17.71 1.70 -10.94
CA GLU A 28 -17.70 1.62 -9.47
C GLU A 28 -16.54 0.76 -8.95
N ARG A 29 -16.32 -0.41 -9.57
CA ARG A 29 -15.19 -1.28 -9.25
C ARG A 29 -13.87 -0.52 -9.42
N ARG A 30 -13.72 0.19 -10.54
CA ARG A 30 -12.50 0.94 -10.85
C ARG A 30 -12.28 2.08 -9.87
N GLU A 31 -13.33 2.79 -9.46
CA GLU A 31 -13.24 3.83 -8.43
C GLU A 31 -12.81 3.25 -7.08
N LEU A 32 -13.39 2.12 -6.67
CA LEU A 32 -13.00 1.42 -5.45
C LEU A 32 -11.55 0.95 -5.50
N GLU A 33 -11.11 0.35 -6.60
CA GLU A 33 -9.71 -0.05 -6.78
C GLU A 33 -8.76 1.15 -6.69
N HIS A 34 -9.13 2.28 -7.30
CA HIS A 34 -8.37 3.53 -7.20
C HIS A 34 -8.29 4.05 -5.76
N LEU A 35 -9.41 4.08 -5.03
CA LEU A 35 -9.46 4.50 -3.63
C LEU A 35 -8.59 3.61 -2.73
N ILE A 36 -8.64 2.29 -2.97
CA ILE A 36 -7.82 1.32 -2.22
C ILE A 36 -6.33 1.57 -2.50
N GLU A 37 -5.95 1.75 -3.77
CA GLU A 37 -4.57 2.06 -4.17
C GLU A 37 -4.07 3.35 -3.51
N GLU A 38 -4.86 4.43 -3.55
CA GLU A 38 -4.50 5.70 -2.90
C GLU A 38 -4.37 5.56 -1.38
N THR A 39 -5.28 4.82 -0.74
CA THR A 39 -5.26 4.60 0.71
C THR A 39 -4.03 3.80 1.11
N ILE A 40 -3.71 2.73 0.37
CA ILE A 40 -2.49 1.94 0.59
C ILE A 40 -1.28 2.85 0.42
N HIS A 41 -1.23 3.62 -0.67
CA HIS A 41 -0.11 4.50 -0.97
C HIS A 41 0.15 5.49 0.17
N HIS A 42 -0.89 6.19 0.62
CA HIS A 42 -0.78 7.12 1.73
C HIS A 42 -0.36 6.46 3.04
N ARG A 43 -0.95 5.31 3.41
CA ARG A 43 -0.59 4.61 4.65
C ARG A 43 0.86 4.13 4.61
N VAL A 44 1.27 3.50 3.52
CA VAL A 44 2.64 2.99 3.35
C VAL A 44 3.65 4.13 3.41
N LEU A 45 3.44 5.19 2.63
CA LEU A 45 4.34 6.33 2.58
C LEU A 45 4.43 7.04 3.94
N GLY A 46 3.29 7.23 4.61
CA GLY A 46 3.23 7.78 5.97
C GLY A 46 3.97 6.93 6.99
N LYS A 47 3.83 5.59 6.92
CA LYS A 47 4.53 4.66 7.81
C LYS A 47 6.04 4.71 7.61
N ILE A 48 6.48 4.74 6.35
CA ILE A 48 7.89 4.86 5.99
C ILE A 48 8.45 6.18 6.52
N LEU A 49 7.82 7.31 6.25
CA LEU A 49 8.28 8.62 6.73
C LEU A 49 8.28 8.72 8.26
N THR A 50 7.37 8.04 8.94
CA THR A 50 7.35 7.98 10.41
C THR A 50 8.54 7.20 10.96
N LYS A 51 8.96 6.12 10.29
CA LYS A 51 10.08 5.25 10.71
C LYS A 51 11.44 5.77 10.23
N LEU A 52 11.45 6.41 9.08
CA LEU A 52 12.65 6.99 8.49
C LEU A 52 13.05 8.23 9.30
N PRO A 53 14.34 8.41 9.63
CA PRO A 53 14.79 9.64 10.26
C PRO A 53 14.60 10.85 9.33
N LYS A 54 14.15 11.99 9.87
CA LYS A 54 14.04 13.27 9.14
C LYS A 54 15.21 13.61 8.20
N PRO A 55 16.50 13.45 8.57
CA PRO A 55 17.59 13.76 7.65
C PRO A 55 17.63 12.88 6.39
N HIS A 56 16.98 11.71 6.40
CA HIS A 56 16.90 10.81 5.25
C HIS A 56 15.60 10.95 4.47
N HIS A 57 14.63 11.75 4.93
CA HIS A 57 13.35 11.98 4.24
C HIS A 57 13.57 12.57 2.86
N GLU A 58 14.38 13.61 2.76
CA GLU A 58 14.62 14.31 1.49
C GLU A 58 15.32 13.41 0.46
N GLU A 59 16.30 12.62 0.90
CA GLU A 59 17.00 11.67 0.03
C GLU A 59 16.09 10.54 -0.44
N PHE A 60 15.23 10.03 0.46
CA PHE A 60 14.22 9.04 0.09
C PHE A 60 13.21 9.61 -0.90
N LEU A 61 12.68 10.82 -0.67
CA LEU A 61 11.73 11.47 -1.57
C LEU A 61 12.35 11.74 -2.96
N LYS A 62 13.62 12.16 -3.03
CA LYS A 62 14.33 12.31 -4.31
C LYS A 62 14.47 10.98 -5.05
N LYS A 63 14.85 9.91 -4.36
CA LYS A 63 14.95 8.57 -4.95
C LYS A 63 13.58 8.06 -5.39
N PHE A 64 12.56 8.24 -4.56
CA PHE A 64 11.19 7.84 -4.84
C PHE A 64 10.60 8.59 -6.04
N ALA A 65 10.80 9.91 -6.12
CA ALA A 65 10.37 10.72 -7.26
C ALA A 65 11.10 10.36 -8.54
N SER A 66 12.38 9.96 -8.45
CA SER A 66 13.18 9.57 -9.61
C SER A 66 12.86 8.16 -10.12
N ALA A 67 12.59 7.22 -9.22
CA ALA A 67 12.36 5.82 -9.56
C ALA A 67 11.41 5.14 -8.55
N PRO A 68 10.09 5.39 -8.63
CA PRO A 68 9.12 4.92 -7.63
C PRO A 68 8.92 3.39 -7.61
N HIS A 69 9.31 2.72 -8.69
CA HIS A 69 9.26 1.26 -8.83
C HIS A 69 10.55 0.56 -8.43
N ASP A 70 11.61 1.31 -8.08
CA ASP A 70 12.92 0.71 -7.90
C ASP A 70 13.00 -0.11 -6.59
N PRO A 71 13.30 -1.41 -6.65
CA PRO A 71 13.40 -2.26 -5.47
C PRO A 71 14.56 -1.84 -4.55
N SER A 72 15.53 -1.06 -5.04
CA SER A 72 16.60 -0.52 -4.19
C SER A 72 16.07 0.47 -3.15
N LEU A 73 14.87 1.04 -3.35
CA LEU A 73 14.20 1.86 -2.33
C LEU A 73 13.92 1.06 -1.07
N ILE A 74 13.42 -0.17 -1.20
CA ILE A 74 13.21 -1.08 -0.06
C ILE A 74 14.53 -1.34 0.64
N HIS A 75 15.58 -1.64 -0.14
CA HIS A 75 16.88 -1.95 0.43
C HIS A 75 17.47 -0.75 1.19
N TYR A 76 17.35 0.44 0.62
CA TYR A 76 17.73 1.70 1.28
C TYR A 76 16.96 1.92 2.58
N LEU A 77 15.64 1.73 2.54
CA LEU A 77 14.78 1.87 3.71
C LEU A 77 15.14 0.84 4.80
N ASN A 78 15.29 -0.44 4.46
CA ASN A 78 15.72 -1.50 5.38
C ASN A 78 17.14 -1.27 5.96
N HIS A 79 18.03 -0.61 5.23
CA HIS A 79 19.36 -0.28 5.73
C HIS A 79 19.32 0.91 6.70
N LYS A 80 18.44 1.89 6.46
CA LYS A 80 18.31 3.09 7.32
C LYS A 80 17.41 2.85 8.52
N ILE A 81 16.37 2.05 8.37
CA ILE A 81 15.41 1.69 9.40
C ILE A 81 15.89 0.37 9.98
N LYS A 82 16.23 0.34 11.27
CA LYS A 82 16.72 -0.88 11.94
C LYS A 82 15.71 -2.05 11.95
N GLU A 83 14.46 -1.78 11.58
CA GLU A 83 13.39 -2.76 11.44
C GLU A 83 13.09 -3.04 9.97
N SER A 84 12.63 -4.26 9.64
CA SER A 84 12.23 -4.62 8.28
C SER A 84 11.02 -3.81 7.83
N VAL A 85 11.26 -2.83 6.96
CA VAL A 85 10.24 -1.94 6.40
C VAL A 85 9.21 -2.71 5.60
N GLU A 86 9.65 -3.73 4.85
CA GLU A 86 8.76 -4.65 4.14
C GLU A 86 7.75 -5.31 5.08
N LYS A 87 8.18 -5.76 6.26
CA LYS A 87 7.26 -6.36 7.25
C LYS A 87 6.27 -5.34 7.78
N HIS A 88 6.69 -4.09 7.98
CA HIS A 88 5.78 -3.03 8.39
C HIS A 88 4.76 -2.69 7.32
N ILE A 89 5.22 -2.58 6.06
CA ILE A 89 4.36 -2.33 4.90
C ILE A 89 3.36 -3.48 4.73
N ALA A 90 3.82 -4.73 4.73
CA ALA A 90 2.97 -5.90 4.62
C ALA A 90 1.93 -5.95 5.75
N LYS A 91 2.32 -5.65 6.99
CA LYS A 91 1.39 -5.59 8.13
C LYS A 91 0.36 -4.47 8.00
N GLU A 92 0.77 -3.30 7.50
CA GLU A 92 -0.13 -2.16 7.30
C GLU A 92 -1.14 -2.46 6.18
N ILE A 93 -0.68 -3.04 5.07
CA ILE A 93 -1.53 -3.51 3.96
C ILE A 93 -2.49 -4.58 4.46
N GLU A 94 -2.04 -5.57 5.24
CA GLU A 94 -2.90 -6.62 5.80
C GLU A 94 -3.96 -6.04 6.75
N SER A 95 -3.61 -5.04 7.56
CA SER A 95 -4.56 -4.34 8.42
C SER A 95 -5.62 -3.62 7.58
N LEU A 96 -5.19 -2.84 6.60
CA LEU A 96 -6.07 -2.10 5.71
C LEU A 96 -6.97 -3.04 4.90
N LYS A 97 -6.42 -4.16 4.42
CA LYS A 97 -7.18 -5.23 3.76
C LYS A 97 -8.28 -5.78 4.69
N LYS A 98 -7.97 -6.08 5.95
CA LYS A 98 -8.97 -6.56 6.92
C LYS A 98 -10.05 -5.50 7.19
N GLU A 99 -9.67 -4.23 7.30
CA GLU A 99 -10.60 -3.11 7.43
C GLU A 99 -11.54 -3.05 6.22
N LEU A 100 -11.00 -3.03 5.00
CA LEU A 100 -11.78 -3.06 3.76
C LEU A 100 -12.71 -4.28 3.69
N LEU A 101 -12.20 -5.48 3.95
CA LEU A 101 -13.02 -6.70 3.94
C LEU A 101 -14.15 -6.63 4.97
N THR A 102 -13.90 -6.02 6.14
CA THR A 102 -14.92 -5.84 7.17
C THR A 102 -15.98 -4.85 6.72
N GLU A 103 -15.60 -3.74 6.11
CA GLU A 103 -16.51 -2.74 5.55
C GLU A 103 -17.37 -3.34 4.43
N LEU A 104 -16.74 -4.05 3.48
CA LEU A 104 -17.41 -4.70 2.34
C LEU A 104 -18.39 -5.80 2.81
N LYS A 105 -18.00 -6.62 3.80
CA LYS A 105 -18.89 -7.63 4.40
C LYS A 105 -19.97 -7.00 5.27
N GLY A 106 -19.68 -5.87 5.92
CA GLY A 106 -20.60 -5.14 6.78
C GLY A 106 -21.76 -4.51 6.00
N GLN A 107 -21.54 -4.13 4.74
CA GLN A 107 -22.58 -3.63 3.84
C GLN A 107 -23.57 -4.70 3.35
N LYS A 108 -23.34 -6.00 3.60
CA LYS A 108 -24.28 -7.08 3.24
C LYS A 108 -25.51 -7.18 4.19
N LYS A 109 -25.94 -6.09 4.83
CA LYS A 109 -27.03 -6.10 5.81
C LYS A 109 -28.26 -5.29 5.40
#